data_AF-A0A972F5E1-F1
#
_entry.id   AF-A0A972F5E1-F1
#
_cell.length_a   1.000
_cell.length_b   1.000
_cell.length_c   1.000
_cell.angle_alpha   90.00
_cell.angle_beta   90.00
_cell.angle_gamma   90.00
#
_symmetry.space_group_name_H-M   'P 1'
#
loop_
_entity.id
_entity.type
_entity.pdbx_description
1 polymer ?
#
loop_
_entity_poly.entity_id
_entity_poly.type
_entity_poly.pdbx_seq_one_letter_code
_entity_poly.pdbx_strand_id
1 'polypeptide(L)'
;MENKSAIDMTIGTEWKQILRFSLPIMLGHALQQLYNAVDSIVVGNFAGATKAISERYIAAIGGGVALMFLFLAMAVGLGMGGGIQISQFYGARRYKLLRRTASTQIITMGAVGIVLSAIAFIFARPLLSTVMNYQDPLMLDDAVRYYKVAGLGVVFVYIYNAVASNLNAIGDSKATLYFLAI
;
A
#
# COMPACT_ATOMS: atom_id res chain seq x y z
N MET A 1 29.13 -7.75 -31.33
CA MET A 1 27.73 -8.07 -31.66
C MET A 1 26.88 -6.93 -31.15
N GLU A 2 26.36 -6.20 -32.12
CA GLU A 2 25.57 -4.97 -32.07
C GLU A 2 24.20 -5.24 -31.42
N ASN A 3 23.95 -4.71 -30.21
CA ASN A 3 22.61 -4.73 -29.61
C ASN A 3 21.89 -3.41 -29.95
N LYS A 4 21.08 -3.47 -31.00
CA LYS A 4 20.44 -2.35 -31.69
C LYS A 4 19.12 -1.90 -31.05
N SER A 5 18.99 -1.91 -29.71
CA SER A 5 17.73 -1.54 -29.01
C SER A 5 17.84 -0.42 -27.97
N ALA A 6 19.02 0.14 -27.72
CA ALA A 6 19.16 1.32 -26.87
C ALA A 6 19.14 2.58 -27.75
N ILE A 7 18.01 3.30 -27.77
CA ILE A 7 17.95 4.63 -28.37
C ILE A 7 18.85 5.55 -27.54
N ASP A 8 19.92 6.05 -28.15
CA ASP A 8 20.82 7.01 -27.53
C ASP A 8 20.09 8.35 -27.31
N MET A 9 19.72 8.61 -26.06
CA MET A 9 18.92 9.77 -25.65
C MET A 9 19.77 11.06 -25.52
N THR A 10 21.05 11.02 -25.90
CA THR A 10 21.95 12.18 -25.83
C THR A 10 22.20 12.85 -27.19
N ILE A 11 21.64 12.29 -28.28
CA ILE A 11 21.86 12.79 -29.65
C ILE A 11 20.53 12.91 -30.41
N GLY A 12 19.98 14.13 -30.50
CA GLY A 12 18.84 14.48 -31.36
C GLY A 12 17.66 15.16 -30.64
N THR A 13 16.67 15.63 -31.42
CA THR A 13 15.48 16.38 -30.94
C THR A 13 14.72 15.62 -29.83
N GLU A 14 14.71 16.17 -28.62
CA GLU A 14 14.34 15.45 -27.39
C GLU A 14 12.87 14.99 -27.39
N TRP A 15 11.97 15.80 -27.96
CA TRP A 15 10.53 15.54 -27.89
C TRP A 15 10.09 14.31 -28.71
N LYS A 16 10.75 14.03 -29.86
CA LYS A 16 10.45 12.84 -30.68
C LYS A 16 10.94 11.56 -30.04
N GLN A 17 12.06 11.61 -29.31
CA GLN A 17 12.58 10.46 -28.59
C GLN A 17 11.74 10.14 -27.35
N ILE A 18 11.31 11.16 -26.60
CA ILE A 18 10.39 10.99 -25.47
C ILE A 18 9.09 10.34 -25.93
N LEU A 19 8.44 10.83 -26.98
CA LEU A 19 7.22 10.23 -27.52
C LEU A 19 7.43 8.80 -28.02
N ARG A 20 8.53 8.52 -28.71
CA ARG A 20 8.80 7.18 -29.26
C ARG A 20 9.12 6.15 -28.17
N PHE A 21 9.56 6.60 -26.98
CA PHE A 21 9.78 5.78 -25.80
C PHE A 21 8.54 5.67 -24.91
N SER A 22 7.80 6.77 -24.73
CA SER A 22 6.63 6.82 -23.86
C SER A 22 5.44 6.11 -24.49
N LEU A 23 5.25 6.21 -25.82
CA LEU A 23 4.13 5.59 -26.52
C LEU A 23 4.08 4.06 -26.35
N PRO A 24 5.17 3.29 -26.55
CA PRO A 24 5.14 1.85 -26.30
C PRO A 24 4.96 1.50 -24.82
N ILE A 25 5.48 2.31 -23.89
CA ILE A 25 5.28 2.11 -22.44
C ILE A 25 3.82 2.35 -22.04
N MET A 26 3.20 3.42 -22.54
CA MET A 26 1.80 3.75 -22.29
C MET A 26 0.86 2.73 -22.91
N LEU A 27 1.15 2.26 -24.12
CA LEU A 27 0.39 1.17 -24.75
C LEU A 27 0.55 -0.15 -23.98
N GLY A 28 1.76 -0.46 -23.51
CA GLY A 28 2.02 -1.61 -22.65
C GLY A 28 1.22 -1.54 -21.36
N HIS A 29 1.23 -0.39 -20.69
CA HIS A 29 0.40 -0.16 -19.50
C HIS A 29 -1.10 -0.27 -19.81
N ALA A 30 -1.58 0.29 -20.91
CA ALA A 30 -2.98 0.22 -21.30
C ALA A 30 -3.42 -1.21 -21.62
N LEU A 31 -2.62 -1.98 -22.35
CA LEU A 31 -2.87 -3.39 -22.64
C LEU A 31 -2.86 -4.24 -21.37
N GLN A 32 -1.94 -3.98 -20.45
CA GLN A 32 -1.87 -4.66 -19.16
C GLN A 32 -3.08 -4.31 -18.29
N GLN A 33 -3.53 -3.05 -18.29
CA GLN A 33 -4.74 -2.62 -17.58
C GLN A 33 -5.99 -3.29 -18.18
N LEU A 34 -6.05 -3.39 -19.51
CA LEU A 34 -7.14 -4.05 -20.23
C LEU A 34 -7.13 -5.55 -19.95
N TYR A 35 -5.96 -6.19 -19.90
CA TYR A 35 -5.82 -7.59 -19.53
C TYR A 35 -6.30 -7.83 -18.09
N ASN A 36 -5.91 -6.98 -17.14
CA ASN A 36 -6.41 -7.02 -15.77
C ASN A 36 -7.93 -6.81 -15.68
N ALA A 37 -8.49 -5.91 -16.51
CA ALA A 37 -9.93 -5.67 -16.56
C ALA A 37 -10.69 -6.85 -17.17
N VAL A 38 -10.18 -7.44 -18.25
CA VAL A 38 -10.77 -8.62 -18.90
C VAL A 38 -10.65 -9.84 -18.00
N ASP A 39 -9.50 -10.07 -17.36
CA ASP A 39 -9.32 -11.14 -16.38
C ASP A 39 -10.31 -10.98 -15.21
N SER A 40 -10.47 -9.75 -14.70
CA SER A 40 -11.47 -9.43 -13.67
C SER A 40 -12.92 -9.69 -14.13
N ILE A 41 -13.27 -9.36 -15.38
CA ILE A 41 -14.60 -9.61 -15.94
C ILE A 41 -14.83 -11.10 -16.20
N VAL A 42 -13.83 -11.84 -16.66
CA VAL A 42 -13.90 -13.27 -16.96
C VAL A 42 -13.97 -14.08 -15.67
N VAL A 43 -13.06 -13.85 -14.71
CA VAL A 43 -13.15 -14.42 -13.36
C VAL A 43 -14.46 -13.98 -12.71
N GLY A 44 -14.91 -12.76 -13.00
CA GLY A 44 -16.23 -12.26 -12.68
C GLY A 44 -17.34 -13.20 -13.17
N ASN A 45 -17.46 -13.43 -14.48
CA ASN A 45 -18.56 -14.22 -15.02
C ASN A 45 -18.46 -15.73 -14.73
N PHE A 46 -17.27 -16.28 -14.53
CA PHE A 46 -17.06 -17.72 -14.27
C PHE A 46 -17.11 -18.12 -12.79
N ALA A 47 -17.03 -17.17 -11.84
CA ALA A 47 -17.13 -17.45 -10.41
C ALA A 47 -18.58 -17.56 -9.87
N GLY A 48 -19.57 -17.92 -10.70
CA GLY A 48 -21.01 -17.91 -10.35
C GLY A 48 -21.44 -18.67 -9.08
N ALA A 49 -20.66 -19.62 -8.56
CA ALA A 49 -20.95 -20.31 -7.29
C ALA A 49 -20.26 -19.70 -6.05
N THR A 50 -19.20 -18.90 -6.25
CA THR A 50 -18.41 -18.26 -5.18
C THR A 50 -18.65 -16.74 -5.12
N LYS A 51 -19.20 -16.15 -6.19
CA LYS A 51 -19.50 -14.73 -6.34
C LYS A 51 -20.60 -14.19 -5.44
N ALA A 52 -21.68 -14.92 -5.21
CA ALA A 52 -22.75 -14.41 -4.34
C ALA A 52 -22.27 -14.25 -2.90
N ILE A 53 -21.32 -15.08 -2.47
CA ILE A 53 -20.66 -14.97 -1.17
C ILE A 53 -19.61 -13.85 -1.24
N SER A 54 -18.75 -13.82 -2.27
CA SER A 54 -17.67 -12.81 -2.39
C SER A 54 -18.15 -11.39 -2.71
N GLU A 55 -19.13 -11.18 -3.60
CA GLU A 55 -19.71 -9.86 -3.89
C GLU A 55 -20.51 -9.35 -2.71
N ARG A 56 -21.25 -10.21 -1.99
CA ARG A 56 -21.94 -9.80 -0.77
C ARG A 56 -20.95 -9.48 0.36
N TYR A 57 -19.83 -10.21 0.45
CA TYR A 57 -18.75 -9.95 1.40
C TYR A 57 -17.93 -8.71 1.01
N ILE A 58 -17.59 -8.51 -0.26
CA ILE A 58 -16.86 -7.34 -0.77
C ILE A 58 -17.76 -6.09 -0.76
N ALA A 59 -19.05 -6.21 -1.06
CA ALA A 59 -20.01 -5.12 -0.89
C ALA A 59 -20.19 -4.78 0.59
N ALA A 60 -20.33 -5.79 1.46
CA ALA A 60 -20.42 -5.64 2.93
C ALA A 60 -19.14 -5.10 3.59
N ILE A 61 -17.97 -5.31 2.98
CA ILE A 61 -16.69 -4.85 3.52
C ILE A 61 -16.21 -3.59 2.79
N GLY A 62 -16.73 -3.25 1.61
CA GLY A 62 -16.25 -2.14 0.78
C GLY A 62 -16.20 -0.79 1.51
N GLY A 63 -17.19 -0.52 2.36
CA GLY A 63 -17.15 0.64 3.27
C GLY A 63 -16.02 0.52 4.29
N GLY A 64 -15.84 -0.64 4.92
CA GLY A 64 -14.70 -0.93 5.79
C GLY A 64 -13.34 -0.85 5.08
N VAL A 65 -13.25 -1.20 3.80
CA VAL A 65 -12.01 -1.13 3.00
C VAL A 65 -11.54 0.32 2.88
N ALA A 66 -12.42 1.29 2.62
CA ALA A 66 -12.03 2.70 2.55
C ALA A 66 -11.42 3.19 3.88
N LEU A 67 -11.95 2.71 5.00
CA LEU A 67 -11.47 3.01 6.34
C LEU A 67 -10.12 2.33 6.64
N MET A 68 -9.93 1.08 6.20
CA MET A 68 -8.62 0.41 6.22
C MET A 68 -7.59 1.11 5.33
N PHE A 69 -8.01 1.60 4.17
CA PHE A 69 -7.16 2.34 3.25
C PHE A 69 -6.69 3.65 3.85
N LEU A 70 -7.55 4.35 4.59
CA LEU A 70 -7.16 5.54 5.36
C LEU A 70 -6.07 5.20 6.39
N PHE A 71 -6.22 4.11 7.13
CA PHE A 71 -5.19 3.66 8.08
C PHE A 71 -3.87 3.31 7.40
N LEU A 72 -3.93 2.67 6.24
CA LEU A 72 -2.76 2.36 5.43
C LEU A 72 -2.10 3.63 4.87
N ALA A 73 -2.89 4.59 4.37
CA ALA A 73 -2.40 5.86 3.85
C ALA A 73 -1.69 6.67 4.94
N MET A 74 -2.22 6.67 6.17
CA MET A 74 -1.53 7.26 7.32
C MET A 74 -0.23 6.52 7.65
N ALA A 75 -0.21 5.18 7.58
CA ALA A 75 1.00 4.40 7.82
C ALA A 75 2.10 4.76 6.83
N VAL A 76 1.76 4.80 5.53
CA VAL A 76 2.68 5.16 4.45
C VAL A 76 3.13 6.62 4.60
N GLY A 77 2.21 7.55 4.89
CA GLY A 77 2.55 8.96 5.07
C GLY A 77 3.48 9.21 6.24
N LEU A 78 3.22 8.60 7.40
CA LEU A 78 4.09 8.66 8.58
C LEU A 78 5.44 7.99 8.32
N GLY A 79 5.43 6.85 7.62
CA GLY A 79 6.63 6.16 7.18
C GLY A 79 7.49 7.07 6.32
N MET A 80 6.95 7.59 5.21
CA MET A 80 7.67 8.52 4.32
C MET A 80 8.22 9.75 5.06
N GLY A 81 7.42 10.35 5.96
CA GLY A 81 7.86 11.51 6.75
C GLY A 81 9.09 11.20 7.62
N GLY A 82 9.11 10.05 8.28
CA GLY A 82 10.27 9.60 9.05
C GLY A 82 11.45 9.15 8.18
N GLY A 83 11.16 8.48 7.05
CA GLY A 83 12.16 8.08 6.07
C GLY A 83 12.94 9.26 5.48
N ILE A 84 12.30 10.41 5.25
CA ILE A 84 12.97 11.65 4.81
C ILE A 84 14.00 12.12 5.86
N GLN A 85 13.68 12.05 7.15
CA GLN A 85 14.63 12.44 8.20
C GLN A 85 15.81 11.45 8.26
N ILE A 86 15.56 10.16 8.09
CA ILE A 86 16.59 9.13 8.06
C ILE A 86 17.53 9.32 6.87
N SER A 87 17.01 9.60 5.67
CA SER A 87 17.84 9.83 4.49
C SER A 87 18.73 11.07 4.63
N GLN A 88 18.22 12.14 5.25
CA GLN A 88 19.02 13.34 5.57
C GLN A 88 20.15 13.03 6.57
N PHE A 89 19.88 12.31 7.65
CA PHE A 89 20.92 11.94 8.62
C PHE A 89 21.94 10.95 8.05
N TYR A 90 21.51 10.06 7.16
CA TYR A 90 22.38 9.14 6.43
C TYR A 90 23.32 9.91 5.49
N GLY A 91 22.79 10.83 4.67
CA GLY A 91 23.58 11.69 3.79
C GLY A 91 24.57 12.59 4.54
N ALA A 92 24.20 13.05 5.75
CA ALA A 92 25.07 13.84 6.61
C ALA A 92 26.12 13.01 7.40
N ARG A 93 26.23 11.69 7.17
CA ARG A 93 27.09 10.74 7.91
C ARG A 93 26.90 10.77 9.44
N ARG A 94 25.72 11.14 9.92
CA ARG A 94 25.39 11.25 11.36
C ARG A 94 24.76 9.96 11.89
N TYR A 95 25.53 8.87 11.88
CA TYR A 95 25.02 7.52 12.21
C TYR A 95 24.42 7.37 13.62
N LYS A 96 24.92 8.13 14.62
CA LYS A 96 24.33 8.14 15.98
C LYS A 96 22.89 8.68 15.97
N LEU A 97 22.66 9.77 15.24
CA LEU A 97 21.32 10.37 15.11
C LEU A 97 20.42 9.48 14.26
N LEU A 98 20.94 8.91 13.18
CA LEU A 98 20.21 7.95 12.34
C LEU A 98 19.65 6.78 13.15
N ARG A 99 20.47 6.10 13.96
CA ARG A 99 20.01 4.97 14.77
C ARG A 99 18.95 5.40 15.78
N ARG A 100 19.10 6.57 16.39
CA ARG A 100 18.13 7.12 17.35
C ARG A 100 16.79 7.43 16.65
N THR A 101 16.83 8.12 15.51
CA THR A 101 15.64 8.45 14.72
C THR A 101 14.92 7.21 14.21
N ALA A 102 15.65 6.21 13.70
CA ALA A 102 15.06 4.95 13.24
C ALA A 102 14.36 4.19 14.37
N SER A 103 14.99 4.06 15.55
CA SER A 103 14.36 3.43 16.71
C SER A 103 13.15 4.23 17.20
N THR A 104 13.25 5.56 17.27
CA THR A 104 12.12 6.42 17.66
C THR A 104 10.97 6.32 16.65
N GLN A 105 11.25 6.25 15.35
CA GLN A 105 10.22 6.10 14.31
C GLN A 105 9.48 4.76 14.45
N ILE A 106 10.20 3.65 14.65
CA ILE A 106 9.58 2.33 14.84
C ILE A 106 8.71 2.31 16.09
N ILE A 107 9.20 2.87 17.22
CA ILE A 107 8.44 2.93 18.47
C ILE A 107 7.18 3.79 18.29
N THR A 108 7.30 4.97 17.66
CA THR A 108 6.17 5.86 17.43
C THR A 108 5.14 5.24 16.49
N MET A 109 5.56 4.64 15.37
CA MET A 109 4.65 3.96 14.44
C MET A 109 3.99 2.74 15.07
N GLY A 110 4.72 1.98 15.90
CA GLY A 110 4.16 0.88 16.69
C GLY A 110 3.11 1.36 17.70
N ALA A 111 3.40 2.43 18.45
CA ALA A 111 2.47 3.02 19.40
C ALA A 111 1.19 3.54 18.71
N VAL A 112 1.35 4.26 17.58
CA VAL A 112 0.23 4.73 16.76
C VAL A 112 -0.58 3.55 16.20
N GLY A 113 0.10 2.50 15.72
CA GLY A 113 -0.54 1.28 15.24
C GLY A 113 -1.37 0.59 16.32
N ILE A 114 -0.87 0.48 17.56
CA ILE A 114 -1.61 -0.09 18.70
C ILE A 114 -2.83 0.76 19.04
N VAL A 115 -2.67 2.08 19.10
CA VAL A 115 -3.79 3.01 19.38
C VAL A 115 -4.86 2.90 18.29
N LEU A 116 -4.46 2.89 17.02
CA LEU A 116 -5.38 2.72 15.90
C LEU A 116 -6.06 1.34 15.90
N SER A 117 -5.33 0.28 16.25
CA SER A 117 -5.89 -1.08 16.39
C SER A 117 -6.92 -1.16 17.51
N ALA A 118 -6.65 -0.54 18.67
CA ALA A 118 -7.60 -0.46 19.77
C ALA A 118 -8.84 0.35 19.40
N ILE A 119 -8.67 1.49 18.71
CA ILE A 119 -9.78 2.29 18.18
C ILE A 119 -10.59 1.46 17.17
N ALA A 120 -9.93 0.78 16.24
CA ALA A 120 -10.57 -0.07 15.26
C ALA A 120 -11.38 -1.20 15.92
N PHE A 121 -10.88 -1.80 17.00
CA PHE A 121 -11.55 -2.89 17.69
C PHE A 121 -12.75 -2.43 18.54
N ILE A 122 -12.59 -1.34 19.30
CA ILE A 122 -13.60 -0.79 20.21
C ILE A 122 -14.71 -0.10 19.40
N PHE A 123 -14.33 0.72 18.42
CA PHE A 123 -15.25 1.52 17.61
C PHE A 123 -15.66 0.84 16.30
N ALA A 124 -15.32 -0.44 16.07
CA ALA A 124 -15.69 -1.18 14.84
C ALA A 124 -17.18 -1.02 14.47
N ARG A 125 -18.07 -1.28 15.43
CA ARG A 125 -19.53 -1.19 15.24
C ARG A 125 -19.99 0.23 14.90
N PRO A 126 -19.71 1.27 15.72
CA PRO A 126 -20.14 2.63 15.44
C PRO A 126 -19.47 3.22 14.18
N LEU A 127 -18.20 2.91 13.89
CA LEU A 127 -17.57 3.36 12.65
C LEU A 127 -18.31 2.81 11.42
N LEU A 128 -18.60 1.51 11.40
CA LEU A 128 -19.26 0.89 10.26
C LEU A 128 -20.74 1.29 10.14
N SER A 129 -21.45 1.45 11.26
CA SER A 129 -22.85 1.89 11.24
C SER A 129 -23.01 3.36 10.88
N THR A 130 -22.15 4.24 11.42
CA THR A 130 -22.36 5.69 11.36
C THR A 130 -21.56 6.35 10.24
N VAL A 131 -20.30 5.94 10.02
CA VAL A 131 -19.43 6.53 8.99
C VAL A 131 -19.71 5.91 7.63
N MET A 132 -19.94 4.59 7.59
CA MET A 132 -20.20 3.85 6.34
C MET A 132 -21.68 3.57 6.08
N ASN A 133 -22.56 4.05 6.96
CA ASN A 133 -24.02 4.05 6.80
C ASN A 133 -24.62 2.67 6.45
N TYR A 134 -24.11 1.62 7.10
CA TYR A 134 -24.61 0.25 6.92
C TYR A 134 -26.06 0.12 7.41
N GLN A 135 -27.00 -0.04 6.48
CA GLN A 135 -28.42 -0.18 6.80
C GLN A 135 -28.86 -1.63 7.03
N ASP A 136 -28.08 -2.61 6.56
CA ASP A 136 -28.46 -4.03 6.61
C ASP A 136 -27.77 -4.75 7.80
N PRO A 137 -28.52 -5.21 8.83
CA PRO A 137 -27.95 -5.71 10.10
C PRO A 137 -27.08 -6.95 9.94
N LEU A 138 -27.43 -7.83 8.99
CA LEU A 138 -26.69 -9.06 8.69
C LEU A 138 -25.32 -8.76 8.05
N MET A 139 -25.23 -7.71 7.23
CA MET A 139 -23.97 -7.30 6.61
C MET A 139 -23.06 -6.56 7.59
N LEU A 140 -23.64 -5.81 8.53
CA LEU A 140 -22.89 -5.09 9.57
C LEU A 140 -22.10 -6.04 10.47
N ASP A 141 -22.69 -7.15 10.92
CA ASP A 141 -22.01 -8.07 11.84
C ASP A 141 -20.83 -8.81 11.16
N ASP A 142 -20.96 -9.19 9.89
CA ASP A 142 -19.88 -9.78 9.11
C ASP A 142 -18.77 -8.75 8.82
N ALA A 143 -19.15 -7.51 8.47
CA ALA A 143 -18.20 -6.41 8.27
C ALA A 143 -17.43 -6.07 9.55
N VAL A 144 -18.10 -6.05 10.71
CA VAL A 144 -17.47 -5.79 12.02
C VAL A 144 -16.48 -6.89 12.37
N ARG A 145 -16.83 -8.17 12.13
CA ARG A 145 -15.90 -9.29 12.35
C ARG A 145 -14.66 -9.14 11.49
N TYR A 146 -14.83 -8.87 10.20
CA TYR A 146 -13.71 -8.62 9.30
C TYR A 146 -12.86 -7.44 9.77
N TYR A 147 -13.49 -6.31 10.11
CA TYR A 147 -12.81 -5.09 10.52
C TYR A 147 -12.02 -5.26 11.83
N LYS A 148 -12.53 -6.08 12.76
CA LYS A 148 -11.81 -6.43 14.00
C LYS A 148 -10.59 -7.31 13.71
N VAL A 149 -10.74 -8.34 12.87
CA VAL A 149 -9.63 -9.22 12.48
C VAL A 149 -8.56 -8.44 11.71
N ALA A 150 -8.97 -7.61 10.75
CA ALA A 150 -8.06 -6.74 10.01
C ALA A 150 -7.43 -5.65 10.90
N GLY A 151 -8.19 -5.12 11.87
CA GLY A 151 -7.73 -4.12 12.83
C GLY A 151 -6.58 -4.62 13.71
N LEU A 152 -6.58 -5.90 14.07
CA LEU A 152 -5.45 -6.54 14.76
C LEU A 152 -4.19 -6.57 13.87
N GLY A 153 -4.36 -6.75 12.57
CA GLY A 153 -3.27 -6.73 11.59
C GLY A 153 -2.65 -5.34 11.36
N VAL A 154 -3.37 -4.26 11.66
CA VAL A 154 -2.89 -2.87 11.45
C VAL A 154 -1.57 -2.61 12.21
N VAL A 155 -1.40 -3.17 13.41
CA VAL A 155 -0.16 -3.01 14.18
C VAL A 155 1.05 -3.56 13.41
N PHE A 156 0.90 -4.74 12.82
CA PHE A 156 1.94 -5.37 12.01
C PHE A 156 2.23 -4.57 10.74
N VAL A 157 1.18 -4.06 10.08
CA VAL A 157 1.33 -3.20 8.90
C VAL A 157 2.13 -1.94 9.23
N TYR A 158 1.85 -1.29 10.36
CA TYR A 158 2.58 -0.08 10.79
C TYR A 158 4.05 -0.35 11.09
N ILE A 159 4.35 -1.45 11.78
CA ILE A 159 5.73 -1.86 12.08
C ILE A 159 6.46 -2.21 10.78
N TYR A 160 5.84 -2.99 9.90
CA TYR A 160 6.39 -3.34 8.60
C TYR A 160 6.69 -2.08 7.77
N ASN A 161 5.74 -1.14 7.71
CA ASN A 161 5.92 0.10 6.95
C ASN A 161 7.04 0.98 7.53
N ALA A 162 7.18 1.03 8.86
CA ALA A 162 8.28 1.72 9.53
C ALA A 162 9.64 1.13 9.13
N VAL A 163 9.77 -0.20 9.19
CA VAL A 163 11.01 -0.90 8.84
C VAL A 163 11.32 -0.74 7.34
N ALA A 164 10.32 -0.95 6.48
CA ALA A 164 10.47 -0.79 5.04
C ALA A 164 10.85 0.64 4.66
N SER A 165 10.25 1.65 5.29
CA SER A 165 10.60 3.06 5.05
C SER A 165 12.02 3.38 5.50
N ASN A 166 12.45 2.89 6.67
CA ASN A 166 13.81 3.06 7.16
C ASN A 166 14.85 2.43 6.23
N LEU A 167 14.58 1.21 5.75
CA LEU A 167 15.45 0.50 4.79
C LEU A 167 15.54 1.23 3.45
N ASN A 168 14.39 1.66 2.92
CA ASN A 168 14.32 2.46 1.69
C ASN A 168 15.08 3.79 1.81
N ALA A 169 14.99 4.46 2.97
CA ALA A 169 15.64 5.74 3.22
C ALA A 169 17.17 5.69 3.27
N ILE A 170 17.73 4.53 3.61
CA ILE A 170 19.19 4.30 3.69
C ILE A 170 19.78 3.97 2.30
N GLY A 171 18.94 3.69 1.30
CA GLY A 171 19.38 3.45 -0.08
C GLY A 171 19.97 2.06 -0.31
N ASP A 172 19.87 1.14 0.65
CA ASP A 172 20.16 -0.27 0.41
C ASP A 172 18.94 -0.93 -0.24
N SER A 173 18.73 -0.60 -1.52
CA SER A 173 17.65 -1.16 -2.34
C SER A 173 17.75 -2.69 -2.47
N LYS A 174 18.92 -3.30 -2.22
CA LYS A 174 19.08 -4.76 -2.23
C LYS A 174 18.58 -5.41 -0.93
N ALA A 175 18.82 -4.79 0.22
CA ALA A 175 18.27 -5.27 1.49
C ALA A 175 16.73 -5.12 1.57
N THR A 176 16.19 -4.03 1.01
CA THR A 176 14.73 -3.81 0.95
C THR A 176 14.04 -4.85 0.07
N LEU A 177 14.67 -5.25 -1.04
CA LEU A 177 14.14 -6.29 -1.94
C LEU A 177 14.16 -7.69 -1.27
N TYR A 178 15.16 -7.99 -0.44
CA TYR A 178 15.25 -9.25 0.30
C TYR A 178 14.20 -9.37 1.42
N PHE A 179 13.88 -8.26 2.11
CA PHE A 179 12.84 -8.24 3.15
C PHE A 179 11.40 -8.25 2.60
N LEU A 180 11.20 -7.84 1.35
CA LEU A 180 9.92 -7.92 0.65
C LEU A 180 9.64 -9.33 0.09
N ALA A 181 10.69 -10.15 -0.07
CA ALA A 181 10.61 -11.49 -0.66
C ALA A 181 10.41 -12.64 0.35
N ILE A 182 10.37 -12.34 1.65
CA ILE A 182 10.11 -13.26 2.77
C ILE A 182 8.81 -12.85 3.46
#